data_AF-A0A7X5EZ95-F1
#
_entry.id   AF-A0A7X5EZ95-F1
#
_cell.length_a   1.000
_cell.length_b   1.000
_cell.length_c   1.000
_cell.angle_alpha   90.00
_cell.angle_beta   90.00
_cell.angle_gamma   90.00
#
_symmetry.space_group_name_H-M   'P 1'
#
loop_
_entity.id
_entity.type
_entity.pdbx_description
1 polymer ?
#
loop_
_entity_poly.entity_id
_entity_poly.type
_entity_poly.pdbx_seq_one_letter_code
_entity_poly.pdbx_strand_id
1 'polypeptide(L)'
;MTHLDEGLGALLARAGAGAGRKPPVERWNPPFCGDIDMRIAANGSWHYLGSPIGREALVRLFASVLRHDEDGCHYLVTPVEKVRIRVDDAPFLAVELHAEGQGAAQRLTLRTSVGDVVVAGPDHRLRFVVEPETGGLKPYVRVRGRLDALLARPLLYELAGLFEDRAGEVGVWSDGVFFALPPAAVAALSGGLAEAGPGVGAGESAA
;
A
#
# COMPACT_ATOMS: atom_id res chain seq x y z
N MET A 1 -16.65 -23.45 -21.55
CA MET A 1 -15.83 -23.19 -20.35
C MET A 1 -14.50 -22.59 -20.82
N THR A 2 -14.56 -21.47 -21.56
CA THR A 2 -13.43 -21.00 -22.41
C THR A 2 -13.38 -19.47 -22.59
N HIS A 3 -14.24 -18.70 -21.89
CA HIS A 3 -14.27 -17.24 -22.05
C HIS A 3 -13.25 -16.48 -21.17
N LEU A 4 -12.79 -17.10 -20.09
CA LEU A 4 -11.87 -16.49 -19.11
C LEU A 4 -10.46 -16.25 -19.69
N ASP A 5 -9.98 -17.19 -20.53
CA ASP A 5 -8.68 -17.07 -21.20
C ASP A 5 -8.69 -15.96 -22.27
N GLU A 6 -9.85 -15.69 -22.86
CA GLU A 6 -10.01 -14.68 -23.92
C GLU A 6 -10.02 -13.26 -23.34
N GLY A 7 -10.68 -13.04 -22.19
CA GLY A 7 -10.68 -11.76 -21.47
C GLY A 7 -9.30 -11.37 -20.92
N LEU A 8 -8.58 -12.35 -20.34
CA LEU A 8 -7.18 -12.21 -19.92
C LEU A 8 -6.26 -11.96 -21.13
N GLY A 9 -6.48 -12.69 -22.22
CA GLY A 9 -5.79 -12.51 -23.50
C GLY A 9 -5.99 -11.11 -24.10
N ALA A 10 -7.19 -10.55 -24.01
CA ALA A 10 -7.51 -9.21 -24.49
C ALA A 10 -6.85 -8.11 -23.64
N LEU A 11 -6.77 -8.31 -22.32
CA LEU A 11 -6.00 -7.44 -21.43
C LEU A 11 -4.51 -7.50 -21.81
N LEU A 12 -3.94 -8.70 -21.94
CA LEU A 12 -2.55 -8.92 -22.37
C LEU A 12 -2.22 -8.22 -23.71
N ALA A 13 -3.12 -8.28 -24.69
CA ALA A 13 -2.95 -7.61 -25.98
C ALA A 13 -2.90 -6.06 -25.87
N ARG A 14 -3.57 -5.47 -24.87
CA ARG A 14 -3.58 -4.01 -24.64
C ARG A 14 -2.35 -3.49 -23.88
N ALA A 15 -1.65 -4.34 -23.10
CA ALA A 15 -0.41 -3.94 -22.41
C ALA A 15 0.70 -3.44 -23.34
N GLY A 16 0.66 -3.79 -24.63
CA GLY A 16 1.62 -3.31 -25.62
C GLY A 16 1.45 -1.82 -25.99
N ALA A 17 0.35 -1.17 -25.61
CA ALA A 17 -0.03 0.16 -26.08
C ALA A 17 0.01 1.24 -24.99
N GLY A 18 1.22 1.66 -24.59
CA GLY A 18 1.53 3.02 -24.12
C GLY A 18 1.01 3.46 -22.74
N ALA A 19 1.83 4.29 -22.08
CA ALA A 19 1.52 4.97 -20.82
C ALA A 19 0.40 6.01 -21.01
N GLY A 20 -0.84 5.56 -20.90
CA GLY A 20 -2.05 6.37 -21.01
C GLY A 20 -2.92 6.26 -19.75
N ARG A 21 -3.72 7.30 -19.52
CA ARG A 21 -4.75 7.43 -18.47
C ARG A 21 -5.37 6.07 -18.08
N LYS A 22 -5.37 5.77 -16.78
CA LYS A 22 -5.95 4.52 -16.26
C LYS A 22 -7.39 4.33 -16.75
N PRO A 23 -7.79 3.09 -17.05
CA PRO A 23 -9.16 2.81 -17.46
C PRO A 23 -10.17 3.25 -16.38
N PRO A 24 -11.37 3.74 -16.76
CA PRO A 24 -12.37 4.22 -15.81
C PRO A 24 -13.15 3.05 -15.19
N VAL A 25 -12.45 2.16 -14.46
CA VAL A 25 -13.02 0.92 -13.90
C VAL A 25 -14.24 1.14 -13.02
N GLU A 26 -14.34 2.29 -12.35
CA GLU A 26 -15.48 2.66 -11.51
C GLU A 26 -16.78 2.88 -12.30
N ARG A 27 -16.69 3.07 -13.63
CA ARG A 27 -17.85 3.27 -14.51
C ARG A 27 -18.39 1.97 -15.10
N TRP A 28 -17.68 0.86 -14.94
CA TRP A 28 -18.03 -0.41 -15.57
C TRP A 28 -18.78 -1.31 -14.59
N ASN A 29 -19.93 -1.84 -15.01
CA ASN A 29 -20.68 -2.81 -14.21
C ASN A 29 -21.00 -4.07 -15.04
N PRO A 30 -19.96 -4.79 -15.51
CA PRO A 30 -20.15 -6.02 -16.27
C PRO A 30 -20.64 -7.17 -15.37
N PRO A 31 -21.11 -8.29 -15.96
CA PRO A 31 -21.43 -9.49 -15.19
C PRO A 31 -20.20 -9.99 -14.41
N PHE A 32 -20.48 -10.58 -13.25
CA PHE A 32 -19.48 -11.31 -12.47
C PHE A 32 -19.21 -12.66 -13.13
N CYS A 33 -17.97 -12.88 -13.56
CA CYS A 33 -17.55 -14.10 -14.26
C CYS A 33 -16.95 -15.17 -13.35
N GLY A 34 -16.90 -14.91 -12.04
CA GLY A 34 -16.37 -15.84 -11.04
C GLY A 34 -15.02 -15.43 -10.47
N ASP A 35 -14.40 -16.38 -9.78
CA ASP A 35 -13.10 -16.22 -9.14
C ASP A 35 -12.00 -16.75 -10.06
N ILE A 36 -10.84 -16.08 -10.04
CA ILE A 36 -9.62 -16.58 -10.66
C ILE A 36 -8.57 -16.82 -9.59
N ASP A 37 -7.66 -17.78 -9.85
CA ASP A 37 -6.49 -18.01 -9.01
C ASP A 37 -5.41 -16.95 -9.29
N MET A 38 -5.77 -15.69 -9.03
CA MET A 38 -4.89 -14.53 -9.02
C MET A 38 -4.79 -14.04 -7.58
N ARG A 39 -3.56 -13.85 -7.10
CA ARG A 39 -3.29 -13.39 -5.74
C ARG A 39 -2.25 -12.28 -5.73
N ILE A 40 -2.55 -11.21 -5.00
CA ILE A 40 -1.57 -10.21 -4.59
C ILE A 40 -1.15 -10.56 -3.17
N ALA A 41 0.10 -11.00 -3.02
CA ALA A 41 0.68 -11.32 -1.72
C ALA A 41 0.96 -10.04 -0.90
N ALA A 42 1.09 -10.17 0.42
CA ALA A 42 1.35 -9.04 1.31
C ALA A 42 2.65 -8.27 0.98
N ASN A 43 3.64 -8.92 0.34
CA ASN A 43 4.87 -8.27 -0.14
C ASN A 43 4.71 -7.57 -1.51
N GLY A 44 3.49 -7.51 -2.05
CA GLY A 44 3.18 -6.90 -3.35
C GLY A 44 3.44 -7.79 -4.57
N SER A 45 3.92 -9.03 -4.40
CA SER A 45 4.10 -9.96 -5.53
C SER A 45 2.78 -10.49 -6.05
N TRP A 46 2.64 -10.54 -7.38
CA TRP A 46 1.46 -11.08 -8.06
C TRP A 46 1.70 -12.54 -8.44
N HIS A 47 0.69 -13.39 -8.21
CA HIS A 47 0.73 -14.81 -8.50
C HIS A 47 -0.49 -15.19 -9.34
N TYR A 48 -0.29 -16.04 -10.34
CA TYR A 48 -1.35 -16.66 -11.12
C TYR A 48 -1.15 -18.17 -11.15
N LEU A 49 -2.18 -18.95 -10.80
CA LEU A 49 -2.10 -20.42 -10.67
C LEU A 49 -0.91 -20.85 -9.80
N GLY A 50 -0.75 -20.16 -8.66
CA GLY A 50 0.36 -20.37 -7.71
C GLY A 50 1.75 -19.93 -8.18
N SER A 51 1.90 -19.44 -9.42
CA SER A 51 3.19 -19.05 -9.99
C SER A 51 3.40 -17.53 -9.98
N PRO A 52 4.57 -17.01 -9.57
CA PRO A 52 4.82 -15.58 -9.53
C PRO A 52 4.89 -14.96 -10.94
N ILE A 53 4.29 -13.78 -11.10
CA ILE A 53 4.36 -12.98 -12.32
C ILE A 53 5.52 -12.00 -12.20
N GLY A 54 6.67 -12.33 -12.80
CA GLY A 54 7.85 -11.47 -12.79
C GLY A 54 7.85 -10.34 -13.82
N ARG A 55 6.86 -10.30 -14.73
CA ARG A 55 6.79 -9.30 -15.81
C ARG A 55 6.10 -8.03 -15.33
N GLU A 56 6.88 -6.99 -15.03
CA GLU A 56 6.34 -5.72 -14.51
C GLU A 56 5.24 -5.10 -15.38
N ALA A 57 5.42 -5.08 -16.71
CA ALA A 57 4.41 -4.52 -17.62
C ALA A 57 3.05 -5.22 -17.48
N LEU A 58 3.06 -6.54 -17.23
CA LEU A 58 1.86 -7.33 -17.03
C LEU A 58 1.22 -7.03 -15.65
N VAL A 59 2.04 -6.91 -14.61
CA VAL A 59 1.56 -6.52 -13.28
C VAL A 59 0.90 -5.13 -13.33
N ARG A 60 1.53 -4.15 -14.00
CA ARG A 60 0.98 -2.80 -14.16
C ARG A 60 -0.34 -2.78 -14.93
N LEU A 61 -0.46 -3.62 -15.95
CA LEU A 61 -1.72 -3.80 -16.68
C LEU A 61 -2.84 -4.29 -15.76
N PHE A 62 -2.63 -5.37 -15.00
CA PHE A 62 -3.66 -5.87 -14.09
C PHE A 62 -3.98 -4.87 -12.98
N ALA A 63 -2.96 -4.24 -12.41
CA ALA A 63 -3.15 -3.17 -11.44
C ALA A 63 -4.02 -2.03 -11.99
N SER A 64 -3.89 -1.68 -13.29
CA SER A 64 -4.67 -0.60 -13.90
C SER A 64 -6.18 -0.89 -13.95
N VAL A 65 -6.57 -2.17 -14.01
CA VAL A 65 -7.97 -2.62 -14.06
C VAL A 65 -8.49 -3.11 -12.69
N LEU A 66 -7.68 -2.97 -11.65
CA LEU A 66 -8.06 -3.38 -10.30
C LEU A 66 -9.09 -2.41 -9.72
N ARG A 67 -10.10 -2.97 -9.03
CA ARG A 67 -11.13 -2.25 -8.29
C ARG A 67 -11.41 -2.94 -6.96
N HIS A 68 -11.77 -2.15 -5.95
CA HIS A 68 -12.22 -2.64 -4.65
C HIS A 68 -13.67 -2.18 -4.45
N ASP A 69 -14.59 -3.13 -4.36
CA ASP A 69 -16.02 -2.86 -4.27
C ASP A 69 -16.47 -2.80 -2.79
N GLU A 70 -17.71 -2.38 -2.57
CA GLU A 70 -18.28 -2.16 -1.22
C GLU A 70 -18.50 -3.44 -0.43
N ASP A 71 -18.49 -4.58 -1.13
CA ASP A 71 -18.50 -5.92 -0.54
C ASP A 71 -17.16 -6.33 0.09
N GLY A 72 -16.15 -5.46 0.07
CA GLY A 72 -14.83 -5.71 0.63
C GLY A 72 -13.93 -6.58 -0.27
N CYS A 73 -14.39 -6.93 -1.47
CA CYS A 73 -13.65 -7.79 -2.39
C CYS A 73 -12.90 -6.99 -3.47
N HIS A 74 -11.81 -7.59 -3.96
CA HIS A 74 -10.99 -7.02 -5.02
C HIS A 74 -11.27 -7.71 -6.35
N TYR A 75 -11.34 -6.93 -7.42
CA TYR A 75 -11.72 -7.39 -8.75
C TYR A 75 -10.81 -6.84 -9.84
N LEU A 76 -10.54 -7.64 -10.86
CA LEU A 76 -10.10 -7.11 -12.16
C LEU A 76 -11.35 -6.85 -13.00
N VAL A 77 -11.50 -5.61 -13.46
CA VAL A 77 -12.71 -5.13 -14.13
C VAL A 77 -12.40 -4.61 -15.52
N THR A 78 -13.08 -5.14 -16.51
CA THR A 78 -13.06 -4.68 -17.90
C THR A 78 -14.48 -4.27 -18.33
N PRO A 79 -14.69 -3.70 -19.53
CA PRO A 79 -16.04 -3.38 -20.00
C PRO A 79 -17.00 -4.58 -20.09
N VAL A 80 -16.46 -5.80 -20.25
CA VAL A 80 -17.26 -7.00 -20.52
C VAL A 80 -17.24 -8.01 -19.38
N GLU A 81 -16.31 -7.89 -18.43
CA GLU A 81 -16.06 -8.90 -17.42
C GLU A 81 -15.59 -8.30 -16.10
N LYS A 82 -16.06 -8.88 -14.99
CA LYS A 82 -15.58 -8.66 -13.63
C LYS A 82 -15.21 -10.01 -12.99
N VAL A 83 -13.95 -10.19 -12.62
CA VAL A 83 -13.45 -11.40 -11.94
C VAL A 83 -12.86 -11.06 -10.59
N ARG A 84 -13.11 -11.88 -9.58
CA ARG A 84 -12.58 -11.67 -8.22
C ARG A 84 -11.17 -12.24 -8.09
N ILE A 85 -10.33 -11.53 -7.35
CA ILE A 85 -8.97 -11.94 -7.02
C ILE A 85 -8.75 -11.90 -5.50
N ARG A 86 -7.69 -12.55 -5.04
CA ARG A 86 -7.29 -12.50 -3.64
C ARG A 86 -6.24 -11.40 -3.41
N VAL A 87 -6.38 -10.65 -2.34
CA VAL A 87 -5.39 -9.69 -1.85
C VAL A 87 -5.14 -9.99 -0.38
N ASP A 88 -3.90 -10.31 -0.03
CA ASP A 88 -3.58 -10.76 1.34
C ASP A 88 -3.46 -9.61 2.34
N ASP A 89 -3.11 -8.39 1.89
CA ASP A 89 -3.02 -7.19 2.74
C ASP A 89 -3.48 -5.95 1.97
N ALA A 90 -2.58 -5.26 1.28
CA ALA A 90 -2.90 -4.17 0.36
C ALA A 90 -2.64 -4.56 -1.10
N PRO A 91 -3.41 -4.03 -2.06
CA PRO A 91 -3.21 -4.32 -3.47
C PRO A 91 -1.92 -3.71 -4.05
N PHE A 92 -1.39 -2.67 -3.41
CA PHE A 92 -0.16 -2.00 -3.83
C PHE A 92 0.83 -1.91 -2.67
N LEU A 93 2.11 -1.77 -3.03
CA LEU A 93 3.19 -1.49 -2.10
C LEU A 93 3.79 -0.12 -2.46
N ALA A 94 3.85 0.82 -1.51
CA ALA A 94 4.64 2.04 -1.65
C ALA A 94 6.11 1.72 -1.39
N VAL A 95 6.97 2.08 -2.34
CA VAL A 95 8.39 1.68 -2.41
C VAL A 95 9.35 2.85 -2.41
N GLU A 96 8.86 4.07 -2.61
CA GLU A 96 9.62 5.31 -2.42
C GLU A 96 8.76 6.34 -1.69
N LEU A 97 9.41 7.14 -0.84
CA LEU A 97 8.86 8.27 -0.12
C LEU A 97 9.79 9.46 -0.35
N HIS A 98 9.22 10.62 -0.68
CA HIS A 98 9.95 11.88 -0.77
C HIS A 98 9.23 12.93 0.06
N ALA A 99 9.93 13.53 1.00
CA ALA A 99 9.40 14.56 1.89
C ALA A 99 10.00 15.92 1.53
N GLU A 100 9.15 16.92 1.34
CA GLU A 100 9.54 18.31 1.08
C GLU A 100 8.78 19.26 1.99
N GLY A 101 9.43 20.34 2.43
CA GLY A 101 8.83 21.28 3.39
C GLY A 101 8.84 20.76 4.82
N GLN A 102 8.15 21.47 5.73
CA GLN A 102 8.11 21.17 7.16
C GLN A 102 6.77 21.57 7.77
N GLY A 103 6.41 20.96 8.90
CA GLY A 103 5.15 21.21 9.61
C GLY A 103 3.95 21.08 8.68
N ALA A 104 2.94 21.94 8.83
CA ALA A 104 1.72 21.89 8.02
C ALA A 104 1.93 22.03 6.50
N ALA A 105 3.05 22.61 6.06
CA ALA A 105 3.40 22.75 4.65
C ALA A 105 4.19 21.55 4.10
N GLN A 106 4.57 20.59 4.94
CA GLN A 106 5.25 19.37 4.51
C GLN A 106 4.40 18.62 3.48
N ARG A 107 5.03 18.03 2.46
CA ARG A 107 4.38 17.16 1.46
C ARG A 107 5.13 15.85 1.36
N LEU A 108 4.41 14.76 1.58
CA LEU A 108 4.90 13.39 1.45
C LEU A 108 4.43 12.81 0.12
N THR A 109 5.34 12.68 -0.83
CA THR A 109 5.08 12.07 -2.13
C THR A 109 5.51 10.62 -2.10
N LEU A 110 4.61 9.70 -2.43
CA LEU A 110 4.87 8.26 -2.45
C LEU A 110 4.77 7.71 -3.86
N ARG A 111 5.70 6.80 -4.21
CA ARG A 111 5.61 5.99 -5.42
C ARG A 111 5.33 4.53 -5.08
N THR A 112 4.38 3.93 -5.78
CA THR A 112 4.07 2.50 -5.66
C THR A 112 4.95 1.63 -6.56
N SER A 113 5.01 0.33 -6.25
CA SER A 113 5.69 -0.69 -7.06
C SER A 113 5.16 -0.79 -8.50
N VAL A 114 3.93 -0.36 -8.74
CA VAL A 114 3.31 -0.31 -10.08
C VAL A 114 3.44 1.05 -10.78
N GLY A 115 4.16 1.99 -10.16
CA GLY A 115 4.49 3.29 -10.74
C GLY A 115 3.50 4.42 -10.45
N ASP A 116 2.45 4.18 -9.66
CA ASP A 116 1.56 5.26 -9.22
C ASP A 116 2.28 6.21 -8.29
N VAL A 117 2.13 7.51 -8.51
CA VAL A 117 2.66 8.58 -7.66
C VAL A 117 1.49 9.32 -7.02
N VAL A 118 1.51 9.43 -5.70
CA VAL A 118 0.47 10.14 -4.92
C VAL A 118 1.10 11.02 -3.87
N VAL A 119 0.48 12.15 -3.56
CA VAL A 119 0.85 12.99 -2.42
C VAL A 119 -0.12 12.67 -1.29
N ALA A 120 0.39 12.20 -0.16
CA ALA A 120 -0.46 11.96 1.01
C ALA A 120 -1.12 13.27 1.45
N GLY A 121 -2.43 13.24 1.63
CA GLY A 121 -3.22 14.46 1.83
C GLY A 121 -4.72 14.16 1.98
N PRO A 122 -5.61 15.15 1.79
CA PRO A 122 -7.05 14.97 1.92
C PRO A 122 -7.63 13.89 1.00
N ASP A 123 -7.13 13.79 -0.23
CA ASP A 123 -7.61 12.85 -1.24
C ASP A 123 -6.89 11.49 -1.17
N HIS A 124 -5.66 11.48 -0.65
CA HIS A 124 -4.80 10.32 -0.50
C HIS A 124 -4.44 10.15 0.97
N ARG A 125 -5.45 9.80 1.78
CA ARG A 125 -5.29 9.71 3.24
C ARG A 125 -4.23 8.69 3.63
N LEU A 126 -3.36 9.06 4.56
CA LEU A 126 -2.55 8.12 5.33
C LEU A 126 -3.39 7.52 6.47
N ARG A 127 -3.23 6.22 6.69
CA ARG A 127 -3.89 5.46 7.74
C ARG A 127 -2.86 4.54 8.39
N PHE A 128 -2.89 4.46 9.71
CA PHE A 128 -1.98 3.62 10.49
C PHE A 128 -2.74 2.49 11.15
N VAL A 129 -2.23 1.26 11.02
CA VAL A 129 -2.76 0.07 11.69
C VAL A 129 -1.65 -0.57 12.50
N VAL A 130 -1.98 -1.03 13.70
CA VAL A 130 -1.08 -1.86 14.49
C VAL A 130 -1.44 -3.32 14.22
N GLU A 131 -0.47 -4.10 13.79
CA GLU A 131 -0.64 -5.54 13.59
C GLU A 131 -0.82 -6.22 14.96
N PRO A 132 -1.96 -6.89 15.22
CA PRO A 132 -2.25 -7.42 16.55
C PRO A 132 -1.24 -8.47 17.04
N GLU A 133 -0.69 -9.26 16.12
CA GLU A 133 0.21 -10.38 16.45
C GLU A 133 1.62 -9.91 16.83
N THR A 134 2.12 -8.85 16.17
CA THR A 134 3.51 -8.40 16.32
C THR A 134 3.63 -7.04 17.03
N GLY A 135 2.52 -6.30 17.15
CA GLY A 135 2.54 -4.89 17.55
C GLY A 135 3.15 -3.96 16.48
N GLY A 136 3.47 -4.47 15.29
CA GLY A 136 4.12 -3.72 14.22
C GLY A 136 3.21 -2.65 13.61
N LEU A 137 3.76 -1.46 13.34
CA LEU A 137 3.04 -0.37 12.67
C LEU A 137 3.02 -0.60 11.16
N LYS A 138 1.81 -0.63 10.57
CA LYS A 138 1.56 -0.69 9.13
C LYS A 138 0.90 0.61 8.65
N PRO A 139 1.65 1.50 7.99
CA PRO A 139 1.10 2.67 7.34
C PRO A 139 0.56 2.30 5.96
N TYR A 140 -0.61 2.85 5.61
CA TYR A 140 -1.24 2.71 4.31
C TYR A 140 -1.53 4.10 3.74
N VAL A 141 -1.38 4.28 2.44
CA VAL A 141 -1.83 5.49 1.72
C VAL A 141 -2.92 5.14 0.71
N ARG A 142 -4.01 5.90 0.68
CA ARG A 142 -5.03 5.76 -0.36
C ARG A 142 -4.46 6.14 -1.72
N VAL A 143 -4.46 5.22 -2.69
CA VAL A 143 -3.96 5.50 -4.05
C VAL A 143 -5.07 6.02 -4.95
N ARG A 144 -6.21 5.32 -5.01
CA ARG A 144 -7.40 5.72 -5.78
C ARG A 144 -8.61 4.89 -5.36
N GLY A 145 -9.82 5.41 -5.55
CA GLY A 145 -11.05 4.67 -5.23
C GLY A 145 -11.01 4.16 -3.78
N ARG A 146 -11.06 2.84 -3.59
CA ARG A 146 -10.86 2.15 -2.30
C ARG A 146 -9.56 1.32 -2.23
N LEU A 147 -8.62 1.57 -3.12
CA LEU A 147 -7.34 0.86 -3.20
C LEU A 147 -6.25 1.62 -2.43
N ASP A 148 -5.72 0.97 -1.41
CA ASP A 148 -4.63 1.48 -0.60
C ASP A 148 -3.28 0.87 -1.05
N ALA A 149 -2.19 1.55 -0.74
CA ALA A 149 -0.84 0.99 -0.79
C ALA A 149 -0.27 0.85 0.62
N LEU A 150 0.25 -0.32 0.97
CA LEU A 150 1.03 -0.53 2.19
C LEU A 150 2.42 0.09 2.00
N LEU A 151 2.92 0.84 2.97
CA LEU A 151 4.29 1.32 2.93
C LEU A 151 5.26 0.17 3.19
N ALA A 152 6.26 0.02 2.32
CA ALA A 152 7.32 -0.95 2.53
C ALA A 152 8.08 -0.66 3.83
N ARG A 153 8.66 -1.71 4.42
CA ARG A 153 9.34 -1.60 5.72
C ARG A 153 10.46 -0.55 5.77
N PRO A 154 11.29 -0.34 4.73
CA PRO A 154 12.26 0.76 4.73
C PRO A 154 11.60 2.15 4.89
N LEU A 155 10.50 2.40 4.18
CA LEU A 155 9.76 3.66 4.22
C LEU A 155 9.09 3.92 5.57
N LEU A 156 8.76 2.86 6.33
CA LEU A 156 8.25 3.03 7.69
C LEU A 156 9.27 3.75 8.57
N TYR A 157 10.56 3.42 8.45
CA TYR A 157 11.62 4.07 9.23
C TYR A 157 11.82 5.52 8.80
N GLU A 158 11.77 5.80 7.50
CA GLU A 158 11.81 7.17 6.97
C GLU A 158 10.63 7.99 7.49
N LEU A 159 9.42 7.43 7.43
CA LEU A 159 8.20 8.07 7.94
C LEU A 159 8.27 8.31 9.45
N ALA A 160 8.83 7.38 10.21
CA ALA A 160 8.96 7.51 11.66
C ALA A 160 9.87 8.69 12.06
N GLY A 161 10.90 8.98 11.26
CA GLY A 161 11.75 10.15 11.46
C GLY A 161 11.05 11.50 11.20
N LEU A 162 9.85 11.48 10.61
CA LEU A 162 9.03 12.65 10.31
C LEU A 162 7.88 12.84 11.31
N PHE A 163 7.76 11.97 12.33
CA PHE A 163 6.71 12.12 13.34
C PHE A 163 6.98 13.34 14.24
N GLU A 164 5.92 14.11 14.48
CA GLU A 164 5.88 15.23 15.40
C GLU A 164 4.92 14.90 16.55
N ASP A 165 5.29 15.31 17.76
CA ASP A 165 4.37 15.36 18.90
C ASP A 165 3.68 16.73 18.93
N ARG A 166 2.35 16.72 18.86
CA ARG A 166 1.53 17.91 18.97
C ARG A 166 0.60 17.78 20.17
N ALA A 167 1.05 18.30 21.31
CA ALA A 167 0.27 18.33 22.55
C ALA A 167 -0.25 16.95 22.99
N GLY A 168 0.58 15.91 22.82
CA GLY A 168 0.24 14.53 23.19
C GLY A 168 -0.34 13.70 22.04
N GLU A 169 -0.52 14.27 20.85
CA GLU A 169 -0.85 13.53 19.63
C GLU A 169 0.40 13.38 18.76
N VAL A 170 0.90 12.15 18.62
CA VAL A 170 2.01 11.82 17.73
C VAL A 170 1.48 11.53 16.34
N GLY A 171 2.07 12.13 15.31
CA GLY A 171 1.62 11.95 13.93
C GLY A 171 2.54 12.61 12.93
N VAL A 172 2.14 12.67 11.67
CA VAL A 172 2.93 13.31 10.60
C VAL A 172 2.07 14.31 9.82
N TRP A 173 2.66 15.42 9.43
CA TRP A 173 2.03 16.34 8.50
C TRP A 173 2.23 15.92 7.05
N SER A 174 1.19 16.08 6.23
CA SER A 174 1.34 16.14 4.79
C SER A 174 0.20 16.92 4.17
N ASP A 175 0.53 17.84 3.28
CA ASP A 175 -0.42 18.59 2.44
C ASP A 175 -1.52 19.27 3.27
N GLY A 176 -1.12 19.95 4.35
CA GLY A 176 -2.03 20.65 5.25
C GLY A 176 -2.86 19.75 6.18
N VAL A 177 -2.62 18.43 6.21
CA VAL A 177 -3.32 17.47 7.07
C VAL A 177 -2.34 16.84 8.05
N PHE A 178 -2.73 16.78 9.32
CA PHE A 178 -2.01 16.01 10.34
C PHE A 178 -2.61 14.62 10.46
N PHE A 179 -1.79 13.59 10.21
CA PHE A 179 -2.18 12.19 10.29
C PHE A 179 -1.69 11.62 11.62
N ALA A 180 -2.58 11.64 12.62
CA ALA A 180 -2.28 11.13 13.95
C ALA A 180 -2.16 9.60 13.96
N LEU A 181 -1.21 9.10 14.75
CA LEU A 181 -1.09 7.69 15.08
C LEU A 181 -2.22 7.28 16.03
N PRO A 182 -2.77 6.07 15.91
CA PRO A 182 -3.68 5.55 16.91
C PRO A 182 -2.94 5.37 18.25
N PRO A 183 -3.61 5.50 19.40
CA PRO A 183 -2.98 5.37 20.72
C PRO A 183 -2.15 4.08 20.89
N ALA A 184 -2.62 2.97 20.34
CA ALA A 184 -1.90 1.69 20.36
C ALA A 184 -0.55 1.75 19.61
N ALA A 185 -0.46 2.53 18.54
CA ALA A 185 0.79 2.70 17.80
C ALA A 185 1.79 3.57 18.56
N VAL A 186 1.31 4.61 19.24
CA VAL A 186 2.15 5.46 20.11
C VAL A 186 2.79 4.61 21.21
N ALA A 187 1.99 3.76 21.88
CA ALA A 187 2.50 2.84 22.90
C ALA A 187 3.55 1.86 22.34
N ALA A 188 3.33 1.31 21.14
CA ALA A 188 4.29 0.41 20.50
C ALA A 188 5.63 1.11 20.16
N LEU A 189 5.58 2.37 19.72
CA LEU A 189 6.79 3.16 19.43
C LEU A 189 7.55 3.53 20.71
N SER A 190 6.85 3.90 21.78
CA SER A 190 7.47 4.23 23.07
C SER A 190 8.06 3.01 23.78
N GLY A 191 7.41 1.84 23.68
CA GLY A 191 7.91 0.59 24.29
C GLY A 191 9.16 0.04 23.62
N GLY A 192 9.30 0.19 22.29
CA GLY A 192 10.49 -0.26 21.55
C GLY A 192 11.76 0.55 21.82
N LEU A 193 11.63 1.80 22.29
CA LEU A 193 12.75 2.66 22.69
C LEU A 193 13.26 2.37 24.11
N ALA A 194 12.42 1.82 25.00
CA ALA A 194 12.81 1.48 26.37
C ALA A 194 13.69 0.21 26.47
N GLU A 195 13.60 -0.69 25.48
CA GLU A 195 14.42 -1.91 25.40
C GLU A 195 15.80 -1.67 24.76
N ALA A 196 16.09 -0.45 24.28
CA ALA A 196 17.32 -0.09 23.59
C ALA A 196 18.22 0.87 24.40
N GLY A 197 18.63 0.44 25.60
CA GLY A 197 19.91 0.87 26.22
C GLY A 197 19.88 1.15 27.74
N PRO A 198 21.04 1.19 28.42
CA PRO A 198 22.38 0.75 28.02
C PRO A 198 22.78 -0.57 28.71
N GLY A 199 23.61 -1.36 28.04
CA GLY A 199 24.39 -2.41 28.70
C GLY A 199 25.30 -1.76 29.75
N VAL A 200 24.87 -1.81 31.01
CA VAL A 200 25.70 -1.53 32.18
C VAL A 200 26.71 -2.67 32.31
N GLY A 201 27.85 -2.53 31.63
CA GLY A 201 29.07 -3.25 31.95
C GLY A 201 29.89 -2.39 32.91
N ALA A 202 29.62 -2.50 34.21
CA ALA A 202 30.65 -2.25 35.22
C ALA A 202 31.87 -3.13 34.84
N GLY A 203 33.09 -2.62 34.71
CA GLY A 203 33.76 -1.88 35.76
C GLY A 203 34.19 -2.86 36.84
N GLU A 204 35.17 -3.72 36.56
CA GLU A 204 35.96 -4.37 37.62
C GLU A 204 37.45 -4.09 37.40
N SER A 205 38.09 -3.79 38.51
CA SER A 205 39.31 -3.04 38.70
C SER A 205 40.58 -3.87 38.52
N ALA A 206 41.61 -3.18 38.05
CA ALA A 206 43.05 -3.34 38.29
C ALA A 206 43.53 -4.47 39.22
N ALA A 207 44.57 -5.19 38.75
CA ALA A 207 45.88 -5.26 39.40
C ALA A 207 46.95 -5.64 38.35
#